data_AF-A0A7S2PCS6-F1
#
_entry.id   AF-A0A7S2PCS6-F1
#
_cell.length_a   1.000
_cell.length_b   1.000
_cell.length_c   1.000
_cell.angle_alpha   90.00
_cell.angle_beta   90.00
_cell.angle_gamma   90.00
#
_symmetry.space_group_name_H-M   'P 1'
#
loop_
_entity.id
_entity.type
_entity.pdbx_description
1 polymer ?
#
loop_
_entity_poly.entity_id
_entity_poly.type
_entity_poly.pdbx_seq_one_letter_code
_entity_poly.pdbx_strand_id
1 'polypeptide(L)'
;NYKKFNSQRIGQSDEYKIHGALSPERIQLLNEEGFSWDPREDTWHIMFDQLMQYKSKHGDCLVPRKFPENQSLANWAKNQREYFLRVKIGKPSPLTESRIIQLSDAGFEFELSKMKWELRYDQLKEF
;
A
#
# COMPACT_ATOMS: atom_id res chain seq x y z
N ASN A 1 20.13 -15.52 -0.30
CA ASN A 1 19.28 -16.40 -1.13
C ASN A 1 17.93 -15.75 -1.40
N TYR A 2 17.90 -14.72 -2.24
CA TYR A 2 16.69 -14.04 -2.71
C TYR A 2 16.47 -14.25 -4.22
N LYS A 3 16.78 -15.45 -4.71
CA LYS A 3 16.46 -15.88 -6.08
C LYS A 3 15.28 -16.83 -6.02
N LYS A 4 14.06 -16.28 -6.00
CA LYS A 4 12.78 -16.95 -6.29
C LYS A 4 11.68 -15.95 -5.95
N PHE A 5 11.33 -15.05 -6.86
CA PHE A 5 9.96 -14.49 -6.91
C PHE A 5 9.58 -13.80 -8.22
N ASN A 6 10.47 -13.61 -9.20
CA ASN A 6 10.10 -13.01 -10.49
C ASN A 6 10.18 -13.99 -11.67
N SER A 7 9.54 -15.15 -11.53
CA SER A 7 9.27 -16.06 -12.65
C SER A 7 7.79 -16.37 -12.71
N GLN A 8 7.00 -15.38 -13.09
CA GLN A 8 5.72 -15.49 -13.79
C GLN A 8 5.01 -14.14 -13.67
N ARG A 9 5.00 -13.39 -14.77
CA ARG A 9 3.91 -12.49 -15.20
C ARG A 9 4.27 -11.98 -16.59
N ILE A 10 4.27 -12.91 -17.54
CA ILE A 10 4.12 -12.56 -18.96
C ILE A 10 2.61 -12.57 -19.20
N GLY A 11 2.01 -11.39 -19.32
CA GLY A 11 0.57 -11.25 -19.57
C GLY A 11 0.03 -9.93 -19.08
N GLN A 12 -0.36 -9.08 -20.05
CA GLN A 12 -0.94 -7.74 -19.96
C GLN A 12 0.05 -6.57 -19.93
N SER A 13 0.69 -6.34 -21.08
CA SER A 13 1.17 -5.01 -21.48
C SER A 13 1.04 -4.89 -23.00
N ASP A 14 -0.16 -5.13 -23.51
CA ASP A 14 -0.50 -4.70 -24.87
C ASP A 14 -0.42 -3.16 -24.86
N GLU A 15 0.37 -2.61 -25.78
CA GLU A 15 0.55 -1.17 -26.02
C GLU A 15 1.36 -0.36 -24.98
N TYR A 16 2.67 -0.61 -24.87
CA TYR A 16 3.57 0.49 -24.55
C TYR A 16 3.53 1.49 -25.72
N LYS A 17 2.66 2.49 -25.58
CA LYS A 17 2.39 3.52 -26.57
C LYS A 17 3.69 4.12 -27.11
N ILE A 18 3.81 3.91 -28.40
CA ILE A 18 4.88 4.23 -29.33
C ILE A 18 5.23 5.72 -29.25
N HIS A 19 6.36 6.01 -28.61
CA HIS A 19 7.30 7.07 -29.01
C HIS A 19 8.71 6.66 -28.53
N GLY A 20 9.44 5.90 -29.35
CA GLY A 20 10.84 5.51 -29.09
C GLY A 20 11.03 4.15 -28.40
N ALA A 21 10.47 3.08 -28.96
CA ALA A 21 10.53 1.71 -28.40
C ALA A 21 11.96 1.26 -28.06
N LEU A 22 12.16 0.80 -26.82
CA LEU A 22 13.38 0.10 -26.39
C LEU A 22 13.48 -1.25 -27.10
N SER A 23 14.68 -1.64 -27.51
CA SER A 23 14.88 -2.95 -28.13
C SER A 23 14.65 -4.08 -27.11
N PRO A 24 14.26 -5.28 -27.56
CA PRO A 24 14.08 -6.44 -26.68
C PRO A 24 15.32 -6.72 -25.81
N GLU A 25 16.52 -6.50 -26.35
CA GLU A 25 17.79 -6.69 -25.63
C GLU A 25 17.96 -5.66 -24.50
N ARG A 26 17.52 -4.41 -24.71
CA ARG A 26 17.54 -3.39 -23.66
C ARG A 26 16.52 -3.69 -22.57
N ILE A 27 15.33 -4.19 -22.94
CA ILE A 27 14.32 -4.62 -21.97
C ILE A 27 14.86 -5.78 -21.14
N GLN A 28 15.55 -6.75 -21.77
CA GLN A 28 16.15 -7.87 -21.06
C GLN A 28 17.23 -7.42 -20.07
N LEU A 29 18.15 -6.54 -20.49
CA LEU A 29 19.17 -5.98 -19.58
C LEU A 29 18.54 -5.24 -18.40
N LEU A 30 17.52 -4.42 -18.65
CA LEU A 30 16.80 -3.71 -17.59
C LEU A 30 16.13 -4.70 -16.63
N ASN A 31 15.52 -5.77 -17.14
CA ASN A 31 14.94 -6.83 -16.29
C ASN A 31 15.99 -7.56 -15.46
N GLU A 32 17.16 -7.85 -16.03
CA GLU A 32 18.29 -8.50 -15.33
C GLU A 32 18.86 -7.61 -14.21
N GLU A 33 18.88 -6.29 -14.43
CA GLU A 33 19.26 -5.27 -13.44
C GLU A 33 18.13 -4.96 -12.42
N GLY A 34 16.98 -5.64 -12.51
CA GLY A 34 15.86 -5.44 -11.60
C GLY A 34 15.12 -4.11 -11.79
N PHE A 35 15.17 -3.54 -12.99
CA PHE A 35 14.48 -2.30 -13.32
C PHE A 35 12.98 -2.44 -13.11
N SER A 36 12.42 -1.46 -12.41
CA SER A 36 10.99 -1.41 -12.13
C SER A 36 10.22 -0.76 -13.27
N TRP A 37 9.31 -1.52 -13.84
CA TRP A 37 8.38 -1.04 -14.86
C TRP A 37 7.12 -0.41 -14.26
N ASP A 38 6.90 -0.56 -12.95
CA ASP A 38 5.83 0.10 -12.22
C ASP A 38 6.33 0.64 -10.86
N PRO A 39 6.90 1.85 -10.84
CA PRO A 39 7.37 2.49 -9.60
C PRO A 39 6.28 2.65 -8.54
N ARG A 40 4.99 2.64 -8.91
CA ARG A 40 3.88 2.74 -7.95
C ARG A 40 3.65 1.42 -7.24
N GLU A 41 3.74 0.30 -7.94
CA GLU A 41 3.70 -1.04 -7.32
C GLU A 41 4.88 -1.25 -6.37
N ASP A 42 6.08 -0.83 -6.76
CA ASP A 42 7.24 -0.92 -5.86
C ASP A 42 7.05 -0.09 -4.59
N THR A 43 6.54 1.13 -4.75
CA THR A 43 6.24 2.01 -3.60
C THR A 43 5.21 1.36 -2.67
N TRP A 44 4.22 0.65 -3.21
CA TRP A 44 3.26 -0.11 -2.42
C TRP A 44 3.95 -1.18 -1.58
N HIS A 45 4.77 -2.03 -2.19
CA HIS A 45 5.46 -3.12 -1.50
C HIS A 45 6.40 -2.60 -0.41
N ILE A 46 7.21 -1.58 -0.70
CA ILE A 46 8.12 -0.96 0.27
C ILE A 46 7.36 -0.42 1.49
N MET A 47 6.25 0.29 1.26
CA MET A 47 5.48 0.88 2.35
C MET A 47 4.70 -0.17 3.15
N PHE A 48 4.22 -1.22 2.48
CA PHE A 48 3.58 -2.35 3.16
C PHE A 48 4.58 -3.09 4.07
N ASP A 49 5.80 -3.32 3.60
CA ASP A 49 6.85 -3.92 4.43
C ASP A 49 7.19 -3.03 5.64
N GLN A 50 7.25 -1.71 5.45
CA GLN A 50 7.44 -0.76 6.55
C GLN A 50 6.28 -0.79 7.56
N LEU A 51 5.04 -0.96 7.09
CA LEU A 51 3.88 -1.15 7.97
C LEU A 51 4.02 -2.44 8.79
N MET A 52 4.46 -3.53 8.18
CA MET A 52 4.68 -4.80 8.88
C MET A 52 5.80 -4.71 9.92
N GLN A 53 6.87 -3.97 9.63
CA GLN A 53 7.92 -3.66 10.61
C GLN A 53 7.39 -2.82 11.78
N TYR A 54 6.58 -1.80 11.47
CA TYR A 54 5.90 -1.01 12.50
C TYR A 54 5.03 -1.91 13.39
N LYS A 55 4.21 -2.78 12.79
CA LYS A 55 3.38 -3.74 13.52
C LYS A 55 4.20 -4.68 14.38
N SER A 56 5.31 -5.21 13.88
CA SER A 56 6.19 -6.07 14.67
C SER A 56 6.77 -5.36 15.90
N LYS A 57 6.98 -4.04 15.84
CA LYS A 57 7.53 -3.25 16.94
C LYS A 57 6.47 -2.75 17.92
N HIS A 58 5.30 -2.37 17.43
CA HIS A 58 4.25 -1.71 18.21
C HIS A 58 3.07 -2.63 18.56
N GLY A 59 2.91 -3.76 17.87
CA GLY A 59 1.81 -4.70 18.05
C GLY A 59 0.57 -4.40 17.20
N ASP A 60 0.49 -3.21 16.60
CA ASP A 60 -0.66 -2.73 15.83
C ASP A 60 -0.25 -2.01 14.53
N CYS A 61 -1.24 -1.67 13.72
CA CYS A 61 -1.09 -0.86 12.50
C CYS A 61 -1.57 0.59 12.68
N LEU A 62 -1.67 1.07 13.92
CA LEU A 62 -2.18 2.39 14.29
C LEU A 62 -1.07 3.45 14.20
N VAL A 63 -0.49 3.59 13.00
CA VAL A 63 0.60 4.55 12.76
C VAL A 63 0.15 5.98 13.11
N PRO A 64 0.81 6.66 14.06
CA PRO A 64 0.48 8.03 14.46
C PRO A 64 0.67 9.01 13.30
N ARG A 65 -0.17 10.06 13.26
CA ARG A 65 -0.05 11.12 12.23
C ARG A 65 1.31 11.83 12.26
N LYS A 66 1.86 12.02 13.46
CA LYS A 66 3.22 12.51 13.68
C LYS A 66 4.02 11.32 14.17
N PHE A 67 4.72 10.66 13.26
CA PHE A 67 5.61 9.55 13.57
C PHE A 67 7.04 9.97 13.21
N PRO A 68 7.81 10.53 14.17
CA PRO A 68 9.13 11.10 13.91
C PRO A 68 10.11 10.14 13.25
N GLU A 69 10.02 8.85 13.59
CA GLU A 69 10.89 7.80 13.07
C GLU A 69 10.63 7.52 11.58
N ASN A 70 9.39 7.69 11.12
CA ASN A 70 9.04 7.49 9.71
C ASN A 70 7.77 8.28 9.31
N GLN A 71 7.96 9.56 8.99
CA GLN A 71 6.88 10.43 8.55
C GLN A 71 6.27 9.99 7.20
N SER A 72 7.05 9.30 6.36
CA SER A 72 6.57 8.75 5.08
C SER A 72 5.53 7.65 5.30
N LEU A 73 5.77 6.72 6.23
CA LEU A 73 4.81 5.69 6.60
C LEU A 73 3.53 6.30 7.19
N ALA A 74 3.65 7.31 8.05
CA ALA A 74 2.49 8.01 8.61
C ALA A 74 1.61 8.66 7.52
N ASN A 75 2.25 9.32 6.55
CA ASN A 75 1.56 9.91 5.40
C ASN A 75 0.93 8.83 4.51
N TRP A 76 1.64 7.74 4.26
CA TRP A 76 1.13 6.62 3.47
C TRP A 76 -0.09 5.97 4.12
N ALA A 77 -0.04 5.67 5.43
CA ALA A 77 -1.17 5.14 6.18
C ALA A 77 -2.38 6.09 6.17
N LYS A 78 -2.16 7.40 6.28
CA LYS A 78 -3.22 8.40 6.11
C LYS A 78 -3.84 8.32 4.71
N ASN A 79 -3.03 8.24 3.67
CA ASN A 79 -3.52 8.15 2.28
C ASN A 79 -4.34 6.87 2.06
N GLN A 80 -3.94 5.72 2.62
CA GLN A 80 -4.72 4.49 2.49
C GLN A 80 -6.12 4.62 3.08
N ARG A 81 -6.26 5.32 4.21
CA ARG A 81 -7.58 5.62 4.82
C ARG A 81 -8.42 6.52 3.91
N GLU A 82 -7.83 7.56 3.32
CA GLU A 82 -8.51 8.45 2.36
C GLU A 82 -8.92 7.72 1.07
N TYR A 83 -8.06 6.84 0.55
CA TYR A 83 -8.34 6.03 -0.62
C TYR A 83 -9.45 5.01 -0.37
N PHE A 84 -9.50 4.42 0.82
CA PHE A 84 -10.60 3.54 1.21
C PHE A 84 -11.93 4.29 1.33
N LEU A 85 -11.92 5.51 1.88
CA LEU A 85 -13.12 6.36 1.88
C LEU A 85 -13.62 6.66 0.47
N ARG A 86 -12.72 6.90 -0.49
CA ARG A 86 -13.09 7.09 -1.90
C ARG A 86 -13.78 5.86 -2.48
N VAL A 87 -13.26 4.66 -2.20
CA VAL A 87 -13.88 3.39 -2.61
C VAL A 87 -15.30 3.29 -2.04
N LYS A 88 -15.49 3.58 -0.76
CA LYS A 88 -16.82 3.54 -0.11
C LYS A 88 -17.84 4.48 -0.72
N ILE A 89 -17.43 5.67 -1.14
CA ILE A 89 -18.33 6.66 -1.77
C ILE A 89 -18.41 6.49 -3.30
N GLY A 90 -17.91 5.39 -3.85
CA GLY A 90 -17.98 5.08 -5.28
C GLY A 90 -17.10 5.97 -6.17
N LYS A 91 -16.09 6.65 -5.60
CA LYS A 91 -15.13 7.44 -6.37
C LYS A 91 -13.95 6.56 -6.82
N PRO A 92 -13.32 6.86 -7.97
CA PRO A 92 -12.10 6.18 -8.39
C PRO A 92 -11.05 6.22 -7.29
N SER A 93 -10.26 5.16 -7.12
CA SER A 93 -9.23 5.06 -6.08
C SER A 93 -8.07 4.18 -6.56
N PRO A 94 -6.81 4.49 -6.20
CA PRO A 94 -5.67 3.61 -6.50
C PRO A 94 -5.58 2.40 -5.55
N LEU A 95 -6.45 2.36 -4.53
CA LEU A 95 -6.56 1.25 -3.61
C LEU A 95 -7.50 0.19 -4.20
N THR A 96 -6.90 -0.86 -4.74
CA THR A 96 -7.61 -2.01 -5.34
C THR A 96 -8.16 -2.93 -4.25
N GLU A 97 -9.12 -3.79 -4.61
CA GLU A 97 -9.70 -4.78 -3.68
C GLU A 97 -8.63 -5.69 -3.04
N SER A 98 -7.68 -6.20 -3.83
CA SER A 98 -6.57 -7.01 -3.32
C SER A 98 -5.73 -6.27 -2.27
N ARG A 99 -5.49 -4.96 -2.46
CA ARG A 99 -4.77 -4.13 -1.50
C ARG A 99 -5.56 -3.86 -0.23
N ILE A 100 -6.89 -3.74 -0.34
CA ILE A 100 -7.78 -3.64 0.83
C ILE A 100 -7.68 -4.92 1.65
N ILE A 101 -7.83 -6.08 1.02
CA ILE A 101 -7.73 -7.39 1.68
C ILE A 101 -6.36 -7.54 2.35
N GLN A 102 -5.27 -7.24 1.63
CA GLN A 102 -3.92 -7.35 2.15
C GLN A 102 -3.70 -6.48 3.41
N LEU A 103 -4.20 -5.25 3.41
CA LEU A 103 -4.14 -4.36 4.57
C LEU A 103 -5.02 -4.85 5.72
N SER A 104 -6.24 -5.31 5.43
CA SER A 104 -7.15 -5.87 6.44
C SER A 104 -6.57 -7.11 7.11
N ASP A 105 -5.98 -8.03 6.35
CA ASP A 105 -5.31 -9.23 6.88
C ASP A 105 -4.07 -8.87 7.71
N ALA A 106 -3.39 -7.79 7.35
CA ALA A 106 -2.32 -7.22 8.15
C ALA A 106 -2.83 -6.54 9.45
N GLY A 107 -4.13 -6.45 9.69
CA GLY A 107 -4.72 -5.77 10.83
C GLY A 107 -4.70 -4.24 10.72
N PHE A 108 -4.64 -3.71 9.50
CA PHE A 108 -4.73 -2.28 9.26
C PHE A 108 -6.17 -1.80 9.38
N GLU A 109 -6.44 -0.96 10.37
CA GLU A 109 -7.75 -0.36 10.58
C GLU A 109 -7.94 0.89 9.71
N PHE A 110 -8.84 0.77 8.72
CA PHE A 110 -9.19 1.88 7.82
C PHE A 110 -10.09 2.94 8.49
N GLU A 111 -10.97 2.52 9.41
CA GLU A 111 -12.03 3.37 9.99
C GLU A 111 -11.71 3.78 11.44
N LEU A 112 -10.71 4.63 11.61
CA LEU A 112 -10.41 5.18 12.94
C LEU A 112 -11.55 6.06 13.50
N SER A 113 -12.46 6.57 12.67
CA SER A 113 -13.53 7.49 13.09
C SER A 113 -14.73 6.81 13.75
N LYS A 114 -15.06 5.57 13.36
CA LYS A 114 -16.20 4.86 13.94
C LYS A 114 -15.87 4.34 15.34
N MET A 115 -14.67 3.75 15.50
CA MET A 115 -14.13 3.34 16.80
C MET A 115 -13.98 4.50 17.78
N LYS A 116 -13.46 5.67 17.37
CA LYS A 116 -13.27 6.82 18.27
C LYS A 116 -14.59 7.44 18.75
N TRP A 117 -15.65 7.38 17.95
CA TRP A 117 -16.96 7.89 18.34
C TRP A 117 -17.67 6.89 19.26
N GLU A 118 -17.70 5.60 18.92
CA GLU A 118 -18.37 4.57 19.72
C GLU A 118 -17.69 4.39 21.10
N LEU A 119 -16.35 4.34 21.16
CA LEU A 119 -15.60 4.28 22.44
C LEU A 119 -15.82 5.53 23.31
N ARG A 120 -15.89 6.72 22.71
CA ARG A 120 -16.12 7.98 23.44
C ARG A 120 -17.59 8.13 23.87
N TYR A 121 -18.51 7.57 23.09
CA TYR A 121 -19.94 7.56 23.39
C TYR A 121 -20.25 6.64 24.56
N ASP A 122 -19.64 5.45 24.64
CA ASP A 122 -19.84 4.53 25.76
C ASP A 122 -19.26 5.08 27.08
N GLN A 123 -18.11 5.78 27.04
CA GLN A 123 -17.57 6.51 28.20
C GLN A 123 -18.46 7.65 28.70
N LEU A 124 -19.32 8.22 27.84
CA LEU A 124 -20.25 9.29 28.20
C LEU A 124 -21.60 8.77 28.71
N LYS A 125 -21.90 7.48 28.59
CA LYS A 125 -23.09 6.85 29.16
C LYS A 125 -22.90 6.36 30.60
N GLU A 126 -21.65 6.28 31.06
CA GLU A 126 -21.31 5.86 32.42
C GLU A 126 -21.25 7.02 33.44
N PHE A 127 -21.54 8.26 33.00
CA PHE A 127 -21.77 9.44 33.83
C PHE A 127 -23.22 9.90 33.70
#